data_AF-A0A924PIX0-F1
#
_entry.id   AF-A0A924PIX0-F1
#
_cell.length_a   1.000
_cell.length_b   1.000
_cell.length_c   1.000
_cell.angle_alpha   90.00
_cell.angle_beta   90.00
_cell.angle_gamma   90.00
#
_symmetry.space_group_name_H-M   'P 1'
#
loop_
_entity.id
_entity.type
_entity.pdbx_description
1 polymer ?
#
loop_
_entity_poly.entity_id
_entity_poly.type
_entity_poly.pdbx_seq_one_letter_code
_entity_poly.pdbx_strand_id
1 'polypeptide(L)' 'GGVLPQAWTAHRWRYAEAVAYLDCGFVWDANAKIGLCGDWLNGGKVQGAWLSGKKLAEQLIKR' A
#
# COMPACT_ATOMS: atom_id res chain seq x y z
N GLY A 1 -2.92 -41.18 3.05
CA GLY A 1 -1.93 -40.22 2.54
C GLY A 1 -1.76 -40.47 1.06
N GLY A 2 -1.98 -39.45 0.23
CA GLY A 2 -1.82 -39.55 -1.22
C GLY A 2 -0.37 -39.32 -1.66
N VAL A 3 -0.13 -39.42 -2.97
CA VAL A 3 1.17 -39.11 -3.58
C VAL A 3 1.51 -37.64 -3.34
N LEU A 4 2.77 -37.36 -2.97
CA LEU A 4 3.26 -36.00 -2.75
C LEU A 4 3.35 -35.22 -4.07
N PRO A 5 3.17 -33.88 -4.05
CA PRO A 5 3.29 -33.06 -5.24
C PRO A 5 4.73 -33.05 -5.77
N GLN A 6 4.88 -32.93 -7.08
CA GLN A 6 6.19 -32.87 -7.75
C GLN A 6 7.05 -31.67 -7.31
N ALA A 7 6.42 -30.57 -6.87
CA ALA A 7 7.08 -29.40 -6.31
C ALA A 7 6.10 -28.59 -5.45
N TRP A 8 6.62 -27.80 -4.51
CA TRP A 8 5.85 -26.90 -3.65
C TRP A 8 6.72 -25.73 -3.15
N THR A 9 6.09 -24.58 -2.89
CA THR A 9 6.71 -23.44 -2.20
C THR A 9 5.73 -22.85 -1.20
N ALA A 10 6.24 -22.19 -0.17
CA ALA A 10 5.43 -21.47 0.80
C ALA A 10 6.05 -20.11 1.08
N HIS A 11 5.20 -19.08 1.14
CA HIS A 11 5.62 -17.74 1.53
C HIS A 11 4.57 -17.12 2.45
N ARG A 12 5.03 -16.41 3.49
CA ARG A 12 4.16 -15.72 4.45
C ARG A 12 4.36 -14.21 4.38
N TRP A 13 3.37 -13.52 3.83
CA TRP A 13 3.29 -12.07 3.81
C TRP A 13 2.64 -11.57 5.10
N ARG A 14 3.44 -11.08 6.05
CA ARG A 14 2.91 -10.57 7.33
C ARG A 14 1.96 -9.37 7.14
N TYR A 15 2.21 -8.56 6.11
CA TYR A 15 1.47 -7.32 5.81
C TYR A 15 0.94 -7.35 4.37
N ALA A 16 0.27 -8.44 3.99
CA ALA A 16 -0.24 -8.61 2.63
C ALA A 16 -1.48 -7.75 2.32
N GLU A 17 -2.28 -7.47 3.36
CA GLU A 17 -3.53 -6.74 3.23
C GLU A 17 -3.78 -5.90 4.48
N ALA A 18 -4.19 -4.64 4.27
CA ALA A 18 -4.61 -3.77 5.34
C ALA A 18 -6.00 -4.18 5.83
N VAL A 19 -6.10 -4.60 7.10
CA VAL A 19 -7.38 -4.98 7.73
C VAL A 19 -8.29 -3.78 7.95
N ALA A 20 -7.71 -2.62 8.27
CA ALA A 20 -8.39 -1.34 8.34
C ALA A 20 -7.62 -0.33 7.50
N TYR A 21 -8.12 -0.06 6.28
CA TYR A 21 -7.57 0.98 5.43
C TYR A 21 -8.22 2.33 5.75
N LEU A 22 -7.45 3.39 5.58
CA LEU A 22 -7.93 4.77 5.58
C LEU A 22 -8.39 5.14 4.17
N ASP A 23 -9.22 6.19 4.09
CA ASP A 23 -9.66 6.79 2.83
C ASP A 23 -9.28 8.28 2.75
N CYS A 24 -8.10 8.61 3.30
CA CYS A 24 -7.56 9.97 3.28
C CYS A 24 -6.70 10.25 2.04
N GLY A 25 -6.42 9.24 1.21
CA GLY A 25 -5.64 9.37 -0.02
C GLY A 25 -4.14 9.35 0.24
N PHE A 26 -3.61 10.31 1.00
CA PHE A 26 -2.20 10.40 1.39
C PHE A 26 -2.06 11.17 2.70
N VAL A 27 -0.86 11.16 3.30
CA VAL A 27 -0.52 12.02 4.45
C VAL A 27 0.62 12.94 4.04
N TRP A 28 0.56 14.20 4.45
CA TRP A 28 1.62 15.18 4.26
C TRP A 28 1.90 15.94 5.56
N ASP A 29 3.12 15.78 6.08
CA ASP A 29 3.65 16.62 7.14
C ASP A 29 4.47 17.75 6.51
N ALA A 30 3.90 18.97 6.54
CA ALA A 30 4.53 20.15 5.96
C ALA A 30 5.76 20.63 6.73
N ASN A 31 5.81 20.41 8.04
CA ASN A 31 6.91 20.85 8.90
C ASN A 31 8.14 19.96 8.68
N ALA A 32 7.93 18.64 8.67
CA ALA A 32 8.99 17.68 8.42
C ALA A 32 9.32 17.53 6.92
N LYS A 33 8.45 18.02 6.02
CA LYS A 33 8.50 17.78 4.57
C LYS A 33 8.48 16.29 4.22
N ILE A 34 7.68 15.51 4.93
CA ILE A 34 7.55 14.06 4.77
C ILE A 34 6.14 13.71 4.31
N GLY A 35 6.03 12.83 3.32
CA GLY A 35 4.77 12.28 2.83
C GLY A 35 4.67 10.78 3.02
N LEU A 36 3.47 10.29 3.29
CA LEU A 36 3.16 8.85 3.31
C LEU A 36 2.12 8.55 2.23
N CYS A 37 2.37 7.49 1.47
CA CYS A 37 1.45 6.94 0.50
C CYS A 37 1.48 5.40 0.57
N GLY A 38 0.36 4.77 0.23
CA GLY A 38 0.22 3.33 0.26
C GLY A 38 -1.22 2.89 0.01
N ASP A 39 -1.42 1.61 -0.24
CA ASP A 39 -2.74 0.99 -0.38
C ASP A 39 -3.60 1.21 0.86
N TRP A 40 -3.02 1.05 2.05
CA TRP A 40 -3.69 1.25 3.33
C TRP A 40 -4.18 2.69 3.57
N LEU A 41 -3.76 3.66 2.75
CA LEU A 41 -4.24 5.05 2.80
C LEU A 41 -5.37 5.34 1.81
N ASN A 42 -5.68 4.41 0.91
CA ASN A 42 -6.66 4.61 -0.16
C ASN A 42 -7.28 3.27 -0.61
N GLY A 43 -8.02 2.58 0.25
CA GLY A 43 -8.87 1.43 -0.16
C GLY A 43 -8.22 0.04 -0.16
N GLY A 44 -6.97 -0.10 0.28
CA GLY A 44 -6.34 -1.40 0.61
C GLY A 44 -6.06 -2.34 -0.57
N LYS A 45 -6.10 -1.84 -1.81
CA LYS A 45 -5.84 -2.61 -3.03
C LYS A 45 -4.75 -1.95 -3.89
N VAL A 46 -4.32 -2.63 -4.95
CA VAL A 46 -3.30 -2.15 -5.90
C VAL A 46 -3.65 -0.76 -6.46
N GLN A 47 -4.90 -0.56 -6.89
CA GLN A 47 -5.38 0.75 -7.36
C GLN A 47 -5.24 1.83 -6.28
N GLY A 48 -5.44 1.44 -5.02
CA GLY A 48 -5.27 2.29 -3.87
C GLY A 48 -3.85 2.79 -3.68
N ALA A 49 -2.88 1.89 -3.74
CA ALA A 49 -1.46 2.25 -3.67
C ALA A 49 -1.08 3.24 -4.77
N TRP A 50 -1.52 2.97 -6.01
CA TRP A 50 -1.23 3.84 -7.14
C TRP A 50 -1.83 5.23 -6.99
N LEU A 51 -3.12 5.31 -6.64
CA LEU A 51 -3.82 6.59 -6.44
C LEU A 51 -3.22 7.38 -5.27
N SER A 52 -2.89 6.71 -4.16
CA SER A 52 -2.25 7.33 -3.00
C SER A 52 -0.91 7.97 -3.37
N GLY A 53 -0.05 7.23 -4.08
CA GLY A 53 1.25 7.74 -4.54
C GLY A 53 1.11 8.90 -5.53
N LYS A 54 0.19 8.80 -6.49
CA LYS A 54 -0.07 9.86 -7.46
C LYS A 54 -0.51 11.15 -6.77
N LYS A 55 -1.49 11.08 -5.86
CA LYS A 55 -1.99 12.25 -5.13
C LYS A 55 -0.90 12.92 -4.29
N LEU A 56 -0.04 12.14 -3.64
CA LEU A 56 1.10 12.68 -2.90
C LEU A 56 2.09 13.39 -3.83
N ALA A 57 2.44 12.80 -4.97
CA ALA A 57 3.33 13.43 -5.93
C ALA A 57 2.77 14.75 -6.47
N GLU A 58 1.46 14.81 -6.77
CA GLU A 58 0.79 16.05 -7.18
C GLU A 58 0.88 17.14 -6.10
N GLN A 59 0.75 16.78 -4.82
CA GLN A 59 0.94 17.71 -3.71
C GLN A 59 2.37 18.27 -3.63
N LEU A 60 3.37 17.46 -3.96
CA LEU A 60 4.78 17.86 -3.93
C LEU A 60 5.15 18.77 -5.11
N ILE A 61 4.61 18.50 -6.29
CA ILE A 61 4.94 19.22 -7.54
C ILE A 61 4.17 20.54 -7.67
N LYS A 62 3.00 20.69 -7.01
CA LYS A 62 2.24 21.96 -6.99
C LYS A 62 2.92 23.09 -6.20
N ARG A 63 4.14 22.88 -5.69
CA ARG A 63 4.96 23.88 -5.00
C ARG A 63 5.92 24.57 -5.95
#